data_AF-D7TXT2-F1
#
_entry.id   AF-D7TXT2-F1
#
_cell.length_a   1.000
_cell.length_b   1.000
_cell.length_c   1.000
_cell.angle_alpha   90.00
_cell.angle_beta   90.00
_cell.angle_gamma   90.00
#
_symmetry.space_group_name_H-M   'P 1'
#
loop_
_entity.id
_entity.type
_entity.pdbx_description
1 polymer ?
#
loop_
_entity_poly.entity_id
_entity_poly.type
_entity_poly.pdbx_seq_one_letter_code
_entity_poly.pdbx_strand_id
1 'polypeptide(L)'
;MGASWLHGACNENPLAPLICRLGLTLYRTSGDDSVLYDHDLESCTLFDMDGHQVPQKMVIEVGETFKKILKETENVRIEHHDDMSVLQAISIVLDRHPELRQEGLSNEVLQWYICRMESWFVVDADMISLKSWDQEHILSGGQRLMIQGYDLIIKTLSKDLNIHLNHRVTNISYGCKKVVVTVEGERNFVADAAIITVPIGILKANLIESNMIPASMRELCELLILITVVYCSIHLCTFSYFNINFYVHFIPKMN
;
A
#
# COMPACT_ATOMS: atom_id res chain seq x y z
N MET A 1 15.66 1.74 3.25
CA MET A 1 14.62 0.94 2.56
C MET A 1 13.25 1.52 2.94
N GLY A 2 12.28 1.47 2.03
CA GLY A 2 10.96 2.09 2.21
C GLY A 2 10.36 2.51 0.86
N ALA A 3 9.52 3.55 0.88
CA ALA A 3 8.86 4.07 -0.32
C ALA A 3 9.86 4.36 -1.46
N SER A 4 9.52 3.88 -2.65
CA SER A 4 10.33 4.04 -3.87
C SER A 4 9.48 4.36 -5.11
N TRP A 5 8.19 4.03 -5.11
CA TRP A 5 7.25 4.38 -6.18
C TRP A 5 6.49 5.67 -5.87
N LEU A 6 6.35 6.50 -6.90
CA LEU A 6 5.41 7.61 -6.96
C LEU A 6 4.13 7.11 -7.65
N HIS A 7 3.05 7.12 -6.89
CA HIS A 7 1.72 6.79 -7.39
C HIS A 7 1.02 8.06 -7.90
N GLY A 8 0.58 8.04 -9.16
CA GLY A 8 -0.06 9.17 -9.83
C GLY A 8 0.93 10.30 -10.15
N ALA A 9 1.73 10.11 -11.18
CA ALA A 9 2.72 11.10 -11.62
C ALA A 9 2.10 12.22 -12.48
N CYS A 10 1.22 13.01 -11.87
CA CYS A 10 0.56 14.17 -12.45
C CYS A 10 0.88 15.47 -11.69
N ASN A 11 0.41 16.61 -12.20
CA ASN A 11 0.64 17.92 -11.58
C ASN A 11 -0.13 18.13 -10.27
N GLU A 12 -1.17 17.32 -10.01
CA GLU A 12 -1.93 17.33 -8.76
C GLU A 12 -1.15 16.66 -7.63
N ASN A 13 -0.16 15.82 -7.96
CA ASN A 13 0.71 15.21 -6.97
C ASN A 13 1.60 16.28 -6.31
N PRO A 14 1.53 16.46 -4.98
CA PRO A 14 2.26 17.53 -4.29
C PRO A 14 3.77 17.40 -4.39
N LEU A 15 4.29 16.21 -4.72
CA LEU A 15 5.71 15.98 -4.90
C LEU A 15 6.21 16.29 -6.32
N ALA A 16 5.32 16.37 -7.32
CA ALA A 16 5.72 16.60 -8.71
C ALA A 16 6.55 17.89 -8.89
N PRO A 17 6.18 19.05 -8.30
CA PRO A 17 7.01 20.25 -8.41
C PRO A 17 8.38 20.10 -7.77
N LEU A 18 8.49 19.35 -6.67
CA LEU A 18 9.76 19.14 -5.97
C LEU A 18 10.67 18.18 -6.73
N ILE A 19 10.11 17.08 -7.26
CA ILE A 19 10.79 16.12 -8.13
C ILE A 19 11.38 16.84 -9.34
N CYS A 20 10.59 17.68 -10.01
CA CYS A 20 11.05 18.47 -11.15
C CYS A 20 12.18 19.44 -10.78
N ARG A 21 12.03 20.20 -9.68
CA ARG A 21 13.07 21.15 -9.23
C ARG A 21 14.38 20.46 -8.84
N LEU A 22 14.30 19.27 -8.26
CA LEU A 22 15.47 18.48 -7.86
C LEU A 22 16.07 17.66 -9.02
N GLY A 23 15.46 17.66 -10.20
CA GLY A 23 15.93 16.89 -11.35
C GLY A 23 15.91 15.38 -11.12
N LEU A 24 15.00 14.88 -10.28
CA LEU A 24 14.91 13.46 -9.96
C LEU A 24 14.36 12.67 -11.14
N THR A 25 14.90 11.47 -11.36
CA THR A 25 14.52 10.63 -12.50
C THR A 25 13.41 9.67 -12.10
N LEU A 26 12.30 9.75 -12.84
CA LEU A 26 11.16 8.86 -12.69
C LEU A 26 11.13 7.87 -13.84
N TYR A 27 11.32 6.58 -13.54
CA TYR A 27 11.17 5.49 -14.50
C TYR A 27 9.70 5.08 -14.57
N ARG A 28 9.12 5.03 -15.77
CA ARG A 28 7.72 4.63 -15.96
C ARG A 28 7.57 3.12 -15.75
N THR A 29 6.63 2.74 -14.90
CA THR A 29 6.39 1.33 -14.55
C THR A 29 5.00 0.83 -14.92
N SER A 30 4.11 1.72 -15.41
CA SER A 30 2.79 1.38 -15.92
C SER A 30 2.27 2.44 -16.90
N GLY A 31 1.17 2.13 -17.60
CA GLY A 31 0.28 3.05 -18.28
C GLY A 31 -0.26 4.16 -17.38
N ASP A 32 -0.75 5.24 -17.99
CA ASP A 32 -1.25 6.42 -17.26
C ASP A 32 -2.60 6.17 -16.59
N ASP A 33 -3.36 5.18 -17.09
CA ASP A 33 -4.66 4.73 -16.59
C ASP A 33 -4.55 3.48 -15.68
N SER A 34 -3.34 3.15 -15.20
CA SER A 34 -3.14 2.01 -14.30
C SER A 34 -3.72 2.29 -12.91
N VAL A 35 -4.76 1.54 -12.52
CA VAL A 35 -5.54 1.74 -11.29
C VAL A 35 -5.35 0.58 -10.31
N LEU A 36 -5.11 0.87 -9.02
CA LEU A 36 -5.24 0.09 -7.75
C LEU A 36 -4.73 -1.37 -7.64
N TYR A 37 -4.54 -2.08 -8.75
CA TYR A 37 -4.03 -3.46 -8.88
C TYR A 37 -3.63 -3.76 -10.34
N ASP A 38 -3.96 -2.88 -11.28
CA ASP A 38 -3.75 -2.96 -12.72
C ASP A 38 -2.43 -2.30 -13.16
N HIS A 39 -1.31 -2.57 -12.47
CA HIS A 39 -0.01 -2.20 -13.06
C HIS A 39 0.19 -3.04 -14.32
N ASP A 40 0.02 -2.41 -15.49
CA ASP A 40 0.20 -2.94 -16.86
C ASP A 40 0.46 -4.45 -16.86
N LEU A 41 -0.61 -5.21 -16.61
CA LEU A 41 -0.55 -6.67 -16.57
C LEU A 41 -0.12 -7.23 -17.93
N GLU A 42 -0.33 -6.44 -19.00
CA GLU A 42 0.17 -6.71 -20.34
C GLU A 42 1.71 -6.82 -20.41
N SER A 43 2.43 -6.22 -19.46
CA SER A 43 3.90 -6.24 -19.42
C SER A 43 4.50 -7.23 -18.40
N CYS A 44 3.67 -7.80 -17.52
CA CYS A 44 4.11 -8.72 -16.47
C CYS A 44 4.26 -10.14 -17.03
N THR A 45 5.40 -10.78 -16.76
CA THR A 45 5.61 -12.21 -17.04
C THR A 45 5.49 -13.01 -15.76
N LEU A 46 4.53 -13.94 -15.73
CA LEU A 46 4.25 -14.79 -14.58
C LEU A 46 4.90 -16.16 -14.76
N PHE A 47 5.51 -16.67 -13.69
CA PHE A 47 6.07 -18.02 -13.64
C PHE A 47 5.40 -18.83 -12.55
N ASP A 48 5.19 -20.12 -12.81
CA ASP A 48 4.79 -21.09 -11.81
C ASP A 48 5.96 -21.42 -10.86
N MET A 49 5.69 -22.24 -9.85
CA MET A 49 6.66 -22.63 -8.83
C MET A 49 7.82 -23.49 -9.36
N ASP A 50 7.62 -24.15 -10.49
CA ASP A 50 8.64 -24.95 -11.16
C ASP A 50 9.49 -24.08 -12.12
N GLY A 51 9.17 -22.80 -12.23
CA GLY A 51 9.87 -21.84 -13.09
C GLY A 51 9.42 -21.90 -14.54
N HIS A 52 8.29 -22.53 -14.86
CA HIS A 52 7.70 -22.45 -16.19
C HIS A 52 6.91 -21.17 -16.35
N GLN A 53 7.06 -20.55 -17.51
CA GLN A 53 6.30 -19.35 -17.84
C GLN A 53 4.82 -19.70 -18.04
N VAL A 54 3.95 -18.99 -17.34
CA VAL A 54 2.49 -19.09 -17.53
C VAL A 54 2.12 -18.44 -18.87
N PRO A 55 1.30 -19.07 -19.71
CA PRO A 55 0.89 -18.49 -20.99
C PRO A 55 0.21 -17.13 -20.80
N GLN A 56 0.69 -16.09 -21.50
CA GLN A 56 0.17 -14.71 -21.33
C GLN A 56 -1.35 -14.61 -21.59
N LYS A 57 -1.86 -15.42 -22.54
CA LYS A 57 -3.29 -15.50 -22.84
C LYS A 57 -4.11 -15.93 -21.62
N MET A 58 -3.62 -16.92 -20.85
CA MET A 58 -4.27 -17.38 -19.62
C MET A 58 -4.27 -16.28 -18.56
N VAL A 59 -3.15 -15.57 -18.39
CA VAL A 59 -3.06 -14.43 -17.45
C VAL A 59 -4.12 -13.38 -17.77
N ILE A 60 -4.25 -12.99 -19.04
CA ILE A 60 -5.25 -12.03 -19.49
C ILE A 60 -6.69 -12.54 -19.25
N GLU A 61 -6.99 -13.79 -19.63
CA GLU A 61 -8.33 -14.36 -19.48
C GLU A 61 -8.76 -14.50 -18.01
N VAL A 62 -7.84 -14.91 -17.12
CA VAL A 62 -8.09 -14.96 -15.68
C VAL A 62 -8.22 -13.56 -15.09
N GLY A 63 -7.42 -12.60 -15.56
CA GLY A 63 -7.55 -11.19 -15.14
C GLY A 63 -8.92 -10.59 -15.48
N GLU A 64 -9.45 -10.87 -16.68
CA GLU A 64 -10.81 -10.46 -17.05
C GLU A 64 -11.88 -11.16 -16.21
N THR A 65 -11.66 -12.43 -15.85
CA THR A 65 -12.53 -13.13 -14.91
C THR A 65 -12.50 -12.50 -13.52
N PHE A 66 -11.31 -12.15 -13.01
CA PHE A 66 -11.16 -11.46 -11.72
C PHE A 66 -11.88 -10.11 -11.71
N LYS A 67 -11.76 -9.31 -12.78
CA LYS A 67 -12.52 -8.05 -12.92
C LYS A 67 -14.03 -8.27 -12.88
N LYS A 68 -14.54 -9.33 -13.51
CA LYS A 68 -15.97 -9.70 -13.44
C LYS A 68 -16.38 -10.09 -12.03
N ILE A 69 -15.57 -10.90 -11.33
CA ILE A 69 -15.82 -11.27 -9.94
C ILE A 69 -15.93 -10.02 -9.08
N LEU A 70 -14.94 -9.11 -9.13
CA LEU A 70 -14.97 -7.85 -8.38
C LEU A 70 -16.21 -7.00 -8.71
N LYS A 71 -16.59 -6.92 -9.98
CA LYS A 71 -17.81 -6.22 -10.38
C LYS A 71 -19.06 -6.83 -9.76
N GLU A 72 -19.17 -8.14 -9.67
CA GLU A 72 -20.30 -8.81 -9.01
C GLU A 72 -20.27 -8.65 -7.48
N THR A 73 -19.09 -8.44 -6.86
CA THR A 73 -19.03 -8.11 -5.44
C THR A 73 -19.72 -6.77 -5.12
N GLU A 74 -19.89 -5.87 -6.11
CA GLU A 74 -20.69 -4.65 -5.96
C GLU A 74 -22.15 -4.97 -5.64
N ASN A 75 -22.71 -5.98 -6.30
CA ASN A 75 -24.09 -6.39 -6.05
C ASN A 75 -24.22 -6.95 -4.64
N VAL A 76 -23.26 -7.77 -4.21
CA VAL A 76 -23.17 -8.26 -2.82
C VAL A 76 -23.06 -7.08 -1.83
N ARG A 77 -22.26 -6.06 -2.14
CA ARG A 77 -22.12 -4.85 -1.32
C ARG A 77 -23.44 -4.11 -1.13
N ILE A 78 -24.25 -4.00 -2.18
CA ILE A 78 -25.55 -3.31 -2.14
C ILE A 78 -26.60 -4.13 -1.38
N GLU A 79 -26.58 -5.45 -1.54
CA GLU A 79 -27.54 -6.37 -0.92
C GLU A 79 -27.40 -6.46 0.61
N HIS A 80 -26.20 -6.23 1.13
CA HIS A 80 -25.88 -6.41 2.54
C HIS A 80 -25.76 -5.08 3.30
N HIS A 81 -26.57 -4.95 4.37
CA HIS A 81 -26.53 -3.75 5.22
C HIS A 81 -25.25 -3.66 6.06
N ASP A 82 -24.70 -4.77 6.52
CA ASP A 82 -23.49 -4.78 7.34
C ASP A 82 -22.26 -4.99 6.46
N ASP A 83 -21.09 -4.53 6.92
CA ASP A 83 -19.85 -4.73 6.18
C ASP A 83 -19.41 -6.20 6.24
N MET A 84 -18.67 -6.62 5.21
CA MET A 84 -18.03 -7.93 5.14
C MET A 84 -16.69 -7.80 4.42
N SER A 85 -15.89 -8.86 4.45
CA SER A 85 -14.63 -8.86 3.73
C SER A 85 -14.80 -9.04 2.22
N VAL A 86 -13.86 -8.53 1.43
CA VAL A 86 -13.81 -8.79 -0.01
C VAL A 86 -13.69 -10.29 -0.28
N LEU A 87 -12.94 -11.07 0.52
CA LEU A 87 -12.85 -12.52 0.36
C LEU A 87 -14.22 -13.21 0.55
N GLN A 88 -14.99 -12.82 1.56
CA GLN A 88 -16.35 -13.34 1.77
C GLN A 88 -17.26 -13.00 0.57
N ALA A 89 -17.17 -11.78 0.06
CA ALA A 89 -17.93 -11.36 -1.11
C ALA A 89 -17.55 -12.18 -2.37
N ILE A 90 -16.25 -12.40 -2.60
CA ILE A 90 -15.75 -13.25 -3.68
C ILE A 90 -16.31 -14.68 -3.55
N SER A 91 -16.32 -15.25 -2.34
CA SER A 91 -16.90 -16.57 -2.10
C SER A 91 -18.38 -16.62 -2.49
N ILE A 92 -19.17 -15.62 -2.06
CA ILE A 92 -20.60 -15.52 -2.41
C ILE A 92 -20.78 -15.44 -3.93
N VAL A 93 -19.97 -14.63 -4.61
CA VAL A 93 -20.01 -14.50 -6.08
C VAL A 93 -19.70 -15.84 -6.75
N LEU A 94 -18.66 -16.55 -6.30
CA LEU A 94 -18.26 -17.85 -6.88
C LEU A 94 -19.26 -18.98 -6.59
N ASP A 95 -20.06 -18.87 -5.54
CA ASP A 95 -21.18 -19.79 -5.27
C ASP A 95 -22.39 -19.50 -6.18
N ARG A 96 -22.66 -18.22 -6.47
CA ARG A 96 -23.73 -17.79 -7.38
C ARG A 96 -23.38 -18.00 -8.84
N HIS A 97 -22.10 -17.90 -9.19
CA HIS A 97 -21.56 -17.98 -10.55
C HIS A 97 -20.47 -19.06 -10.65
N PRO A 98 -20.84 -20.35 -10.63
CA PRO A 98 -19.88 -21.45 -10.74
C PRO A 98 -19.01 -21.38 -12.02
N GLU A 99 -19.49 -20.74 -13.08
CA GLU A 99 -18.76 -20.51 -14.34
C GLU A 99 -17.55 -19.57 -14.21
N LEU A 100 -17.49 -18.77 -13.14
CA LEU A 100 -16.34 -17.89 -12.86
C LEU A 100 -15.23 -18.63 -12.10
N ARG A 101 -15.50 -19.82 -11.55
CA ARG A 101 -14.51 -20.63 -10.84
C ARG A 101 -13.39 -21.05 -11.78
N GLN A 102 -12.18 -21.03 -11.25
CA GLN A 102 -10.98 -21.46 -11.95
C GLN A 102 -10.48 -22.77 -11.35
N GLU A 103 -9.77 -23.57 -12.14
CA GLU A 103 -9.18 -24.83 -11.70
C GLU A 103 -7.72 -24.94 -12.17
N GLY A 104 -6.94 -25.77 -11.48
CA GLY A 104 -5.53 -25.99 -11.79
C GLY A 104 -4.73 -24.68 -11.83
N LEU A 105 -3.88 -24.54 -12.86
CA LEU A 105 -3.03 -23.36 -13.04
C LEU A 105 -3.83 -22.06 -13.16
N SER A 106 -5.03 -22.07 -13.75
CA SER A 106 -5.87 -20.86 -13.83
C SER A 106 -6.32 -20.40 -12.44
N ASN A 107 -6.55 -21.32 -11.51
CA ASN A 107 -6.87 -20.97 -10.12
C ASN A 107 -5.66 -20.35 -9.42
N GLU A 108 -4.47 -20.89 -9.64
CA GLU A 108 -3.23 -20.32 -9.13
C GLU A 108 -3.01 -18.87 -9.62
N VAL A 109 -3.30 -18.61 -10.89
CA VAL A 109 -3.28 -17.24 -11.46
C VAL A 109 -4.35 -16.35 -10.79
N LEU A 110 -5.55 -16.88 -10.52
CA LEU A 110 -6.60 -16.11 -9.81
C LEU A 110 -6.16 -15.77 -8.38
N GLN A 111 -5.54 -16.71 -7.67
CA GLN A 111 -4.99 -16.47 -6.34
C GLN A 111 -3.87 -15.42 -6.40
N TRP A 112 -3.04 -15.42 -7.45
CA TRP A 112 -2.05 -14.36 -7.66
C TRP A 112 -2.70 -12.97 -7.81
N TYR A 113 -3.85 -12.86 -8.49
CA TYR A 113 -4.60 -11.60 -8.57
C TYR A 113 -5.14 -11.14 -7.22
N ILE A 114 -5.68 -12.06 -6.41
CA ILE A 114 -6.12 -11.77 -5.04
C ILE A 114 -4.94 -11.29 -4.21
N CYS A 115 -3.81 -12.01 -4.23
CA CYS A 115 -2.58 -11.64 -3.52
C CYS A 115 -2.04 -10.27 -3.95
N ARG A 116 -2.23 -9.89 -5.22
CA ARG A 116 -1.86 -8.55 -5.69
C ARG A 116 -2.73 -7.46 -5.11
N MET A 117 -4.03 -7.70 -4.95
CA MET A 117 -4.94 -6.80 -4.23
C MET A 117 -4.52 -6.71 -2.76
N GLU A 118 -4.23 -7.84 -2.11
CA GLU A 118 -3.70 -7.88 -0.75
C GLU A 118 -2.41 -7.09 -0.61
N SER A 119 -1.50 -7.15 -1.59
CA SER A 119 -0.27 -6.36 -1.59
C SER A 119 -0.52 -4.85 -1.70
N TRP A 120 -1.61 -4.41 -2.33
CA TRP A 120 -1.96 -2.98 -2.41
C TRP A 120 -2.47 -2.46 -1.07
N PHE A 121 -3.40 -3.21 -0.46
CA PHE A 121 -3.97 -2.87 0.84
C PHE A 121 -3.06 -3.29 2.00
N VAL A 122 -2.02 -4.07 1.70
CA VAL A 122 -1.03 -4.64 2.62
C VAL A 122 -1.67 -5.68 3.59
N VAL A 123 -2.94 -6.02 3.45
CA VAL A 123 -3.70 -6.96 4.31
C VAL A 123 -4.31 -8.09 3.50
N ASP A 124 -4.55 -9.22 4.17
CA ASP A 124 -5.26 -10.36 3.60
C ASP A 124 -6.69 -9.98 3.17
N ALA A 125 -7.20 -10.64 2.13
CA ALA A 125 -8.48 -10.28 1.52
C ALA A 125 -9.70 -10.48 2.44
N ASP A 126 -9.54 -11.26 3.52
CA ASP A 126 -10.53 -11.45 4.58
C ASP A 126 -10.59 -10.27 5.57
N MET A 127 -9.63 -9.35 5.50
CA MET A 127 -9.57 -8.12 6.31
C MET A 127 -9.87 -6.86 5.48
N ILE A 128 -9.95 -6.95 4.16
CA ILE A 128 -10.30 -5.83 3.29
C ILE A 128 -11.82 -5.61 3.32
N SER A 129 -12.24 -4.43 3.77
CA SER A 129 -13.66 -4.02 3.82
C SER A 129 -14.28 -3.93 2.43
N LEU A 130 -15.32 -4.74 2.16
CA LEU A 130 -16.07 -4.66 0.91
C LEU A 130 -16.72 -3.28 0.72
N LYS A 131 -17.16 -2.63 1.80
CA LYS A 131 -17.80 -1.31 1.71
C LYS A 131 -16.88 -0.16 1.35
N SER A 132 -15.60 -0.29 1.66
CA SER A 132 -14.72 0.89 1.69
C SER A 132 -13.41 0.74 0.90
N TRP A 133 -13.13 -0.45 0.34
CA TRP A 133 -11.84 -0.70 -0.33
C TRP A 133 -11.59 0.19 -1.55
N ASP A 134 -12.63 0.66 -2.23
CA ASP A 134 -12.56 1.45 -3.47
C ASP A 134 -12.79 2.96 -3.28
N GLN A 135 -12.81 3.45 -2.03
CA GLN A 135 -13.12 4.86 -1.71
C GLN A 135 -11.93 5.83 -1.90
N GLU A 136 -10.73 5.31 -2.20
CA GLU A 136 -9.53 6.14 -2.37
C GLU A 136 -9.59 6.98 -3.66
N HIS A 137 -9.19 8.25 -3.57
CA HIS A 137 -9.00 9.08 -4.75
C HIS A 137 -7.63 8.81 -5.38
N ILE A 138 -7.66 8.19 -6.55
CA ILE A 138 -6.45 7.78 -7.27
C ILE A 138 -6.04 8.87 -8.24
N LEU A 139 -4.80 9.34 -8.09
CA LEU A 139 -4.22 10.33 -8.98
C LEU A 139 -3.84 9.71 -10.33
N SER A 140 -4.06 10.46 -11.41
CA SER A 140 -3.69 10.10 -12.78
C SER A 140 -2.17 10.16 -13.03
N GLY A 141 -1.72 9.74 -14.22
CA GLY A 141 -0.31 9.84 -14.64
C GLY A 141 0.53 8.60 -14.34
N GLY A 142 -0.14 7.50 -13.98
CA GLY A 142 0.46 6.19 -13.80
C GLY A 142 1.47 6.11 -12.65
N GLN A 143 2.25 5.03 -12.70
CA GLN A 143 3.12 4.60 -11.61
C GLN A 143 4.57 4.76 -12.03
N ARG A 144 5.38 5.43 -11.20
CA ARG A 144 6.78 5.69 -11.54
C ARG A 144 7.73 5.36 -10.41
N LEU A 145 8.78 4.60 -10.72
CA LEU A 145 9.87 4.31 -9.80
C LEU A 145 10.82 5.52 -9.72
N MET A 146 11.04 6.03 -8.52
CA MET A 146 12.03 7.06 -8.25
C MET A 146 13.41 6.43 -8.09
N ILE A 147 14.24 6.52 -9.14
CA ILE A 147 15.51 5.77 -9.22
C ILE A 147 16.45 6.13 -8.06
N GLN A 148 16.51 7.42 -7.72
CA GLN A 148 17.35 7.92 -6.62
C GLN A 148 16.69 7.77 -5.24
N GLY A 149 15.45 7.28 -5.17
CA GLY A 149 14.65 7.20 -3.95
C GLY A 149 14.24 8.56 -3.35
N TYR A 150 13.44 8.49 -2.28
CA TYR A 150 12.84 9.67 -1.63
C TYR A 150 13.79 10.47 -0.72
N ASP A 151 15.02 9.97 -0.50
CA ASP A 151 15.96 10.57 0.46
C ASP A 151 16.32 12.02 0.10
N LEU A 152 16.52 12.34 -1.18
CA LEU A 152 16.83 13.71 -1.59
C LEU A 152 15.67 14.68 -1.32
N ILE A 153 14.43 14.22 -1.47
CA ILE A 153 13.22 14.98 -1.13
C ILE A 153 13.22 15.29 0.37
N ILE A 154 13.41 14.26 1.21
CA ILE A 154 13.42 14.40 2.66
C ILE A 154 14.54 15.34 3.12
N LYS A 155 15.76 15.19 2.57
CA LYS A 155 16.90 16.08 2.84
C LYS A 155 16.63 17.52 2.45
N THR A 156 15.93 17.73 1.34
CA THR A 156 15.55 19.07 0.89
C THR A 156 14.51 19.70 1.81
N LEU A 157 13.48 18.94 2.21
CA LEU A 157 12.41 19.43 3.10
C LEU A 157 12.89 19.65 4.54
N SER A 158 13.91 18.92 4.98
CA SER A 158 14.50 19.04 6.32
C SER A 158 15.56 20.12 6.43
N LYS A 159 15.95 20.75 5.32
CA LYS A 159 16.97 21.78 5.29
C LYS A 159 16.54 22.96 6.17
N ASP A 160 17.47 23.44 7.00
CA ASP A 160 17.31 24.59 7.88
C ASP A 160 16.22 24.43 8.97
N LEU A 161 15.74 23.19 9.21
CA LEU A 161 14.86 22.87 10.32
C LEU A 161 15.65 22.46 11.58
N ASN A 162 15.13 22.83 12.75
CA ASN A 162 15.67 22.40 14.03
C ASN A 162 15.17 21.00 14.38
N ILE A 163 15.90 19.97 13.97
CA ILE A 163 15.52 18.56 14.13
C ILE A 163 16.36 17.92 15.24
N HIS A 164 15.67 17.36 16.24
CA HIS A 164 16.27 16.64 17.36
C HIS A 164 16.11 15.13 17.14
N LEU A 165 17.20 14.47 16.74
CA LEU A 165 17.24 13.00 16.58
C LEU A 165 17.52 12.32 17.92
N ASN A 166 17.15 11.03 18.04
CA ASN A 166 17.30 10.25 19.28
C ASN A 166 16.52 10.80 20.49
N HIS A 167 15.50 11.63 20.25
CA HIS A 167 14.62 12.18 21.29
C HIS A 167 13.29 11.42 21.27
N ARG A 168 13.22 10.29 21.98
CA ARG A 168 11.99 9.51 22.06
C ARG A 168 10.98 10.21 22.97
N VAL A 169 9.90 10.70 22.39
CA VAL A 169 8.77 11.27 23.13
C VAL A 169 8.01 10.17 23.87
N THR A 170 7.74 10.38 25.15
CA THR A 170 7.01 9.41 26.00
C THR A 170 5.70 9.97 26.53
N ASN A 171 5.57 11.29 26.65
CA ASN A 171 4.34 11.93 27.11
C ASN A 171 4.11 13.29 26.42
N ILE A 172 2.87 13.55 26.04
CA ILE A 172 2.41 14.85 25.52
C ILE A 172 1.23 15.32 26.35
N SER A 173 1.41 16.40 27.09
CA SER A 173 0.37 17.00 27.93
C SER A 173 0.02 18.41 27.49
N TYR A 174 -1.27 18.76 27.57
CA TYR A 174 -1.74 20.12 27.38
C TYR A 174 -2.26 20.68 28.71
N GLY A 175 -1.70 21.82 29.13
CA GLY A 175 -2.05 22.49 30.38
C GLY A 175 -1.61 23.95 30.36
N CYS A 176 -2.34 24.82 31.06
CA CYS A 176 -2.03 26.26 31.14
C CYS A 176 -1.83 26.94 29.76
N LYS A 177 -2.59 26.53 28.73
CA LYS A 177 -2.51 27.04 27.34
C LYS A 177 -1.17 26.76 26.63
N LYS A 178 -0.41 25.77 27.08
CA LYS A 178 0.83 25.32 26.45
C LYS A 178 0.81 23.80 26.31
N VAL A 179 1.52 23.30 25.31
CA VAL A 179 1.85 21.88 25.16
C VAL A 179 3.21 21.63 25.80
N VAL A 180 3.29 20.58 26.61
CA VAL A 180 4.54 20.09 27.20
C VAL A 180 4.81 18.70 26.64
N VAL A 181 5.95 18.56 25.97
CA VAL A 181 6.42 17.31 25.39
C VAL A 181 7.56 16.77 26.25
N THR A 182 7.36 15.58 26.81
CA THR A 182 8.34 14.88 27.63
C THR A 182 9.12 13.91 26.77
N VAL A 183 10.45 13.99 26.85
CA VAL A 183 11.39 13.11 26.15
C VAL A 183 12.07 12.22 27.16
N GLU A 184 12.27 10.96 26.80
CA GLU A 184 12.92 9.97 27.65
C GLU A 184 14.33 10.43 28.06
N GLY A 185 14.61 10.43 29.37
CA GLY A 185 15.94 10.72 29.90
C GLY A 185 16.40 12.18 29.79
N GLU A 186 15.54 13.08 29.31
CA GLU A 186 15.91 14.46 28.98
C GLU A 186 14.93 15.52 29.53
N ARG A 187 15.18 16.78 29.19
CA ARG A 187 14.34 17.92 29.57
C ARG A 187 13.12 18.05 28.64
N ASN A 188 12.04 18.59 29.18
CA ASN A 188 10.79 18.80 28.45
C ASN A 188 10.91 19.95 27.44
N PHE A 189 10.18 19.83 26.32
CA PHE A 189 9.94 20.91 25.39
C PHE A 189 8.58 21.56 25.68
N VAL A 190 8.50 22.88 25.52
CA VAL A 190 7.27 23.66 25.75
C VAL A 190 6.96 24.49 24.52
N ALA A 191 5.72 24.41 24.04
CA ALA A 191 5.27 25.13 22.85
C ALA A 191 3.80 25.57 22.99
N ASP A 192 3.35 26.46 22.11
CA ASP A 192 1.95 26.86 22.01
C ASP A 192 1.07 25.78 21.37
N ALA A 193 1.65 24.95 20.50
CA ALA A 193 0.96 23.86 19.80
C ALA A 193 1.94 22.72 19.50
N ALA A 194 1.40 21.53 19.24
CA ALA A 194 2.15 20.37 18.76
C ALA A 194 1.40 19.68 17.62
N ILE A 195 2.15 19.19 16.63
CA ILE A 195 1.66 18.35 15.54
C ILE A 195 2.25 16.96 15.76
N ILE A 196 1.38 15.95 15.86
CA ILE A 196 1.79 14.56 16.10
C ILE A 196 1.69 13.80 14.77
N THR A 197 2.83 13.34 14.25
CA THR A 197 2.92 12.61 12.98
C THR A 197 3.55 11.23 13.15
N VAL A 198 3.35 10.61 14.32
CA VAL A 198 3.88 9.27 14.59
C VAL A 198 3.11 8.21 13.79
N PRO A 199 3.74 7.09 13.41
CA PRO A 199 3.03 5.99 12.75
C PRO A 199 1.86 5.49 13.59
N ILE A 200 0.78 5.05 12.94
CA ILE A 200 -0.42 4.55 13.63
C ILE A 200 -0.12 3.41 14.59
N GLY A 201 0.88 2.56 14.30
CA GLY A 201 1.30 1.48 15.18
C GLY A 201 1.84 1.97 16.53
N ILE A 202 2.44 3.17 16.59
CA ILE A 202 2.85 3.80 17.85
C ILE A 202 1.63 4.24 18.67
N LEU A 203 0.59 4.74 18.00
CA LEU A 203 -0.67 5.12 18.64
C LEU A 203 -1.40 3.90 19.20
N LYS A 204 -1.53 2.82 18.41
CA LYS A 204 -2.14 1.55 18.86
C LYS A 204 -1.40 0.91 20.04
N ALA A 205 -0.08 0.94 20.00
CA ALA A 205 0.75 0.41 21.09
C ALA A 205 0.72 1.29 22.35
N ASN A 206 0.03 2.44 22.33
CA ASN A 206 -0.07 3.38 23.45
C ASN A 206 1.31 3.76 24.04
N LEU A 207 2.33 3.88 23.20
CA LEU A 207 3.70 4.17 23.64
C LEU A 207 3.93 5.63 24.04
N ILE A 208 2.99 6.51 23.70
CA ILE A 208 3.00 7.92 24.08
C ILE A 208 1.78 8.18 24.94
N GLU A 209 2.00 8.49 26.21
CA GLU A 209 0.93 8.93 27.09
C GLU A 209 0.47 10.32 26.66
N SER A 210 -0.82 10.49 26.38
CA SER A 210 -1.34 11.80 26.06
C SER A 210 -2.78 12.00 26.51
N ASN A 211 -3.00 13.14 27.18
CA ASN A 211 -4.33 13.66 27.50
C ASN A 211 -4.94 14.50 26.35
N MET A 212 -4.21 14.67 25.25
CA MET A 212 -4.64 15.47 24.09
C MET A 212 -5.32 14.64 23.02
N ILE A 213 -5.05 13.34 22.93
CA ILE A 213 -5.65 12.45 21.93
C ILE A 213 -7.03 12.01 22.44
N PRO A 214 -8.13 12.50 21.84
CA PRO A 214 -9.49 12.16 22.28
C PRO A 214 -9.76 10.66 22.13
N ALA A 215 -10.65 10.12 22.97
CA ALA A 215 -11.04 8.71 22.91
C ALA A 215 -11.57 8.31 21.51
N SER A 216 -12.34 9.20 20.86
CA SER A 216 -12.85 8.98 19.50
C SER A 216 -11.75 8.86 18.44
N MET A 217 -10.63 9.57 18.58
CA MET A 217 -9.47 9.39 17.68
C MET A 217 -8.76 8.06 17.94
N ARG A 218 -8.75 7.58 19.19
CA ARG A 218 -8.20 6.26 19.53
C ARG A 218 -9.07 5.14 18.94
N GLU A 219 -10.39 5.26 19.04
CA GLU A 219 -11.33 4.32 18.42
C GLU A 219 -11.14 4.28 16.88
N LEU A 220 -10.98 5.42 16.23
CA LEU A 220 -10.65 5.47 14.79
C LEU A 220 -9.30 4.81 14.49
N CYS A 221 -8.29 4.99 15.35
CA CYS A 221 -7.02 4.29 15.18
C CYS A 221 -7.19 2.78 15.27
N GLU A 222 -8.02 2.28 16.19
CA GLU A 222 -8.28 0.83 16.32
C GLU A 222 -8.92 0.23 15.05
N LEU A 223 -9.82 0.97 14.40
CA LEU A 223 -10.50 0.56 13.16
C LEU A 223 -9.56 0.46 11.95
N LEU A 224 -8.47 1.24 11.93
CA LEU A 224 -7.48 1.20 10.85
C LEU A 224 -6.52 0.03 11.06
N ILE A 225 -6.27 -0.76 10.02
CA ILE A 225 -5.36 -1.90 10.14
C ILE A 225 -3.91 -1.39 10.15
N LEU A 226 -3.10 -1.87 11.11
CA LEU A 226 -1.65 -1.67 11.08
C LEU A 226 -1.04 -2.74 10.21
N ILE A 227 -0.15 -2.33 9.31
CA ILE A 227 0.28 -3.20 8.24
C ILE A 227 1.78 -3.12 8.01
N THR A 228 2.38 -4.26 7.63
CA THR A 228 3.83 -4.40 7.47
C THR A 228 4.14 -5.11 6.16
N VAL A 229 4.92 -4.47 5.30
CA VAL A 229 5.60 -5.11 4.17
C VAL A 229 7.10 -5.09 4.41
N VAL A 230 7.74 -6.23 4.18
CA VAL A 230 9.18 -6.41 4.31
C VAL A 230 9.79 -6.43 2.91
N TYR A 231 10.75 -5.53 2.68
CA TYR A 231 11.53 -5.51 1.46
C TYR A 231 12.80 -6.33 1.61
N CYS A 232 13.07 -7.21 0.65
CA CYS A 232 14.35 -7.90 0.52
C CYS A 232 15.08 -7.40 -0.73
N SER A 233 16.33 -6.95 -0.58
CA SER A 233 17.18 -6.56 -1.71
C SER A 233 18.31 -7.57 -1.83
N ILE A 234 18.41 -8.21 -2.99
CA ILE A 234 19.41 -9.23 -3.28
C ILE A 234 20.40 -8.67 -4.29
N HIS A 235 21.67 -8.58 -3.90
CA HIS A 235 22.75 -8.16 -4.80
C HIS A 235 23.40 -9.38 -5.43
N LEU A 236 23.26 -9.53 -6.75
CA LEU A 236 23.88 -10.61 -7.51
C LEU A 236 25.11 -10.08 -8.25
N CYS A 237 26.21 -10.85 -8.22
CA CYS A 237 27.45 -10.50 -8.90
C CYS A 237 27.34 -10.57 -10.44
N THR A 238 26.33 -11.28 -10.95
CA THR A 238 26.04 -11.44 -12.37
C THR A 238 24.54 -11.34 -12.59
N PHE A 239 24.14 -10.64 -13.65
CA PHE A 239 22.77 -10.65 -14.15
C PHE A 239 22.50 -11.98 -14.88
N SER A 240 22.09 -13.01 -14.15
CA SER A 240 21.76 -14.33 -14.69
C SER A 240 20.26 -14.52 -14.94
N TYR A 241 19.42 -13.59 -14.48
CA TYR A 241 17.97 -13.61 -14.68
C TYR A 241 17.59 -12.65 -15.80
N PHE A 242 17.41 -13.24 -16.98
CA PHE A 242 16.50 -12.83 -18.06
C PHE A 242 16.85 -11.74 -19.08
N ASN A 243 16.54 -12.12 -20.32
CA ASN A 243 16.32 -11.33 -21.53
C ASN A 243 14.83 -10.93 -21.65
N ILE A 244 14.16 -10.69 -20.50
CA ILE A 244 12.69 -10.57 -20.38
C ILE A 244 12.35 -9.33 -19.55
N ASN A 245 11.18 -8.75 -19.81
CA ASN A 245 10.57 -7.59 -19.16
C ASN A 245 10.89 -7.41 -17.67
N PHE A 246 10.94 -6.15 -17.24
CA PHE A 246 11.42 -5.69 -15.93
C PHE A 246 10.66 -6.21 -14.68
N TYR A 247 9.54 -6.91 -14.84
CA TYR A 247 8.73 -7.45 -13.75
C TYR A 247 8.52 -8.96 -13.91
N VAL A 248 9.14 -9.71 -13.00
CA VAL A 248 8.95 -11.16 -12.86
C VAL A 248 8.21 -11.39 -11.55
N HIS A 249 7.07 -12.07 -11.64
CA HIS A 249 6.33 -12.51 -10.47
C HIS A 249 6.27 -14.04 -10.44
N PHE A 250 6.36 -14.59 -9.25
CA PHE A 250 6.07 -16.00 -8.98
C PHE A 250 4.70 -16.07 -8.32
N ILE A 251 3.93 -17.10 -8.70
CA ILE A 251 2.66 -17.39 -8.02
C ILE A 251 2.98 -17.81 -6.57
N PRO A 252 2.47 -17.11 -5.55
CA PRO A 252 2.66 -17.52 -4.17
C PRO A 252 1.87 -18.81 -3.89
N LYS A 253 2.46 -19.71 -3.10
CA LYS A 253 1.75 -20.89 -2.60
C LYS A 253 0.84 -20.45 -1.45
N MET A 254 -0.47 -20.34 -1.72
CA MET A 254 -1.46 -20.22 -0.65
C MET A 254 -1.67 -21.61 -0.02
N ASN A 255 -1.62 -21.69 1.32
CA ASN A 255 -1.90 -22.92 2.07
C ASN A 255 -3.41 -23.09 2.27
#